data_AF-A0A9W6C1S1-F1
#
_entry.id   AF-A0A9W6C1S1-F1
#
_cell.length_a   1.000
_cell.length_b   1.000
_cell.length_c   1.000
_cell.angle_alpha   90.00
_cell.angle_beta   90.00
_cell.angle_gamma   90.00
#
_symmetry.space_group_name_H-M   'P 1'
#
loop_
_entity.id
_entity.type
_entity.pdbx_description
1 polymer ?
#
loop_
_entity_poly.entity_id
_entity_poly.type
_entity_poly.pdbx_seq_one_letter_code
_entity_poly.pdbx_strand_id
1 'polypeptide(L)'
;MRRLASRGLGALGAVAQSTQASNCSSSANAFPGAVRRWWANAAASATATGGAGRAGAASDSGGSGWSPFSVVMFIPSAVCGCLAYWQYERMKWKNELIALRQGIAEAEARDLFDLDEPPREYDKVQVRGRLLDEYSLFVGPRPRSVPGSGIQPGYIVVTPMLCSDRKGVVLVNRGWVPTSWKEEKEAAAAAKAREAAAQAAKEKEAAAAAAATAASAQPAAATGSRSWWGWFTGGGGGNAQPPPQQQEPPQPQATRQAAAVPEPEVVVGVIQFDEQPSQFMPDNRPEADEFHFIQREHMARVLGLPPDTPLIMALSTDPTAVQVVQKRSPLEEARSAASSSSGAAATPTYPAPKHVADLVRFTTMPGDHLNYALIWAALCVTLAVMGRTAVTKPLRGPRIVEEPGSSARDAWKASQAN
;
A
#
# COMPACT_ATOMS: atom_id res chain seq x y z
N MET A 1 46.62 -43.74 7.02
CA MET A 1 48.03 -43.26 7.14
C MET A 1 48.05 -41.74 7.04
N ARG A 2 48.64 -41.05 8.05
CA ARG A 2 49.15 -39.64 8.11
C ARG A 2 48.14 -38.50 7.80
N ARG A 3 47.69 -37.63 8.72
CA ARG A 3 48.32 -36.56 9.56
C ARG A 3 49.11 -35.46 8.82
N LEU A 4 48.92 -34.23 9.35
CA LEU A 4 49.57 -32.91 9.16
C LEU A 4 48.86 -31.99 8.16
N ALA A 5 48.23 -30.84 8.51
CA ALA A 5 48.55 -29.70 9.39
C ALA A 5 49.63 -28.75 8.83
N SER A 6 49.23 -27.54 8.43
CA SER A 6 50.03 -26.31 8.58
C SER A 6 49.16 -25.05 8.41
N ARG A 7 49.48 -24.05 9.23
CA ARG A 7 48.90 -22.71 9.37
C ARG A 7 49.62 -21.73 8.44
N GLY A 8 48.94 -20.64 8.06
CA GLY A 8 49.49 -19.28 8.24
C GLY A 8 49.68 -18.39 7.01
N LEU A 9 49.07 -17.19 7.09
CA LEU A 9 49.38 -15.89 6.44
C LEU A 9 49.19 -15.82 4.91
N GLY A 10 48.57 -14.80 4.31
CA GLY A 10 48.00 -13.54 4.78
C GLY A 10 47.50 -12.72 3.58
N ALA A 11 46.55 -11.83 3.86
CA ALA A 11 46.15 -10.62 3.13
C ALA A 11 46.24 -10.58 1.59
N LEU A 12 45.09 -10.40 0.94
CA LEU A 12 44.77 -9.23 0.08
C LEU A 12 43.37 -9.41 -0.54
N GLY A 13 42.53 -8.38 -0.43
CA GLY A 13 41.39 -8.19 -1.32
C GLY A 13 40.01 -8.54 -0.77
N ALA A 14 39.43 -7.66 0.06
CA ALA A 14 37.98 -7.58 0.22
C ALA A 14 37.57 -6.13 0.55
N VAL A 15 37.60 -5.28 -0.48
CA VAL A 15 36.74 -4.09 -0.52
C VAL A 15 35.43 -4.56 -1.12
N ALA A 16 34.46 -4.88 -0.27
CA ALA A 16 33.09 -5.18 -0.69
C ALA A 16 32.13 -4.41 0.21
N GLN A 17 31.41 -3.51 -0.44
CA GLN A 17 30.40 -2.59 0.06
C GLN A 17 29.42 -3.28 1.03
N SER A 18 29.44 -2.81 2.27
CA SER A 18 28.49 -3.18 3.31
C SER A 18 27.99 -1.90 3.98
N THR A 19 27.10 -1.17 3.30
CA THR A 19 26.24 -0.14 3.91
C THR A 19 25.22 0.35 2.89
N GLN A 20 24.18 -0.45 2.58
CA GLN A 20 22.97 0.09 1.94
C GLN A 20 21.78 -0.87 2.05
N ALA A 21 21.44 -1.30 3.26
CA ALA A 21 20.23 -2.10 3.48
C ALA A 21 19.64 -1.85 4.87
N SER A 22 19.48 -0.58 5.27
CA SER A 22 18.75 -0.23 6.51
C SER A 22 18.36 1.25 6.50
N ASN A 23 17.38 1.66 5.68
CA ASN A 23 16.68 2.95 5.87
C ASN A 23 15.41 3.03 5.03
N CYS A 24 14.57 2.00 5.12
CA CYS A 24 13.17 2.13 4.71
C CYS A 24 12.36 2.66 5.90
N SER A 25 11.88 3.89 5.75
CA SER A 25 10.63 4.38 6.35
C SER A 25 10.52 4.29 7.88
N SER A 26 11.29 5.14 8.56
CA SER A 26 10.86 5.68 9.86
C SER A 26 10.11 6.98 9.61
N SER A 27 8.81 7.00 9.90
CA SER A 27 8.03 8.22 10.15
C SER A 27 8.59 9.03 11.33
N ALA A 28 9.53 8.47 12.11
CA ALA A 28 10.37 9.18 13.08
C ALA A 28 11.47 10.06 12.44
N ASN A 29 11.69 9.96 11.12
CA ASN A 29 12.71 10.73 10.39
C ASN A 29 12.17 12.01 9.73
N ALA A 30 11.26 12.73 10.39
CA ALA A 30 10.62 13.93 9.82
C ALA A 30 11.55 15.14 9.60
N PHE A 31 12.76 15.16 10.18
CA PHE A 31 13.71 16.27 10.10
C PHE A 31 15.17 15.76 10.02
N PRO A 32 16.09 16.44 9.31
CA PRO A 32 17.52 16.15 9.41
C PRO A 32 17.98 16.18 10.87
N GLY A 33 18.99 15.39 11.25
CA GLY A 33 19.46 15.31 12.64
C GLY A 33 19.95 16.66 13.22
N ALA A 34 20.38 17.59 12.37
CA ALA A 34 20.67 18.97 12.76
C ALA A 34 19.40 19.77 13.08
N VAL A 35 18.34 19.60 12.27
CA VAL A 35 17.05 20.27 12.48
C VAL A 35 16.32 19.68 13.70
N ARG A 36 16.36 18.37 13.93
CA ARG A 36 15.84 17.76 15.18
C ARG A 36 16.52 18.31 16.42
N ARG A 37 17.86 18.40 16.42
CA ARG A 37 18.62 18.97 17.55
C ARG A 37 18.30 20.44 17.77
N TRP A 38 18.11 21.19 16.68
CA TRP A 38 17.70 22.59 16.76
C TRP A 38 16.29 22.75 17.34
N TRP A 39 15.31 21.97 16.88
CA TRP A 39 13.94 21.98 17.42
C TRP A 39 13.84 21.51 18.87
N ALA A 40 14.57 20.45 19.25
CA ALA A 40 14.62 19.98 20.64
C ALA A 40 15.21 21.06 21.57
N ASN A 41 16.26 21.76 21.13
CA ASN A 41 16.87 22.84 21.90
C ASN A 41 16.01 24.10 21.94
N ALA A 42 15.30 24.43 20.85
CA ALA A 42 14.36 25.54 20.80
C ALA A 42 13.13 25.32 21.70
N ALA A 43 12.56 24.10 21.71
CA ALA A 43 11.44 23.74 22.59
C ALA A 43 11.84 23.71 24.08
N ALA A 44 13.05 23.23 24.40
CA ALA A 44 13.61 23.27 25.75
C ALA A 44 13.86 24.72 26.24
N SER A 45 14.22 25.62 25.32
CA SER A 45 14.40 27.05 25.63
C SER A 45 13.07 27.77 25.86
N ALA A 46 11.98 27.33 25.22
CA ALA A 46 10.64 27.88 25.41
C ALA A 46 9.97 27.43 26.72
N THR A 47 10.40 26.31 27.32
CA THR A 47 9.92 25.84 28.64
C THR A 47 10.72 26.43 29.80
N ALA A 48 11.92 26.95 29.55
CA ALA A 48 12.78 27.56 30.57
C ALA A 48 12.43 29.04 30.89
N THR A 49 11.48 29.66 30.21
CA THR A 49 11.08 31.07 30.46
C THR A 49 9.98 31.23 31.51
N GLY A 50 9.61 30.17 32.23
CA GLY A 50 8.58 30.18 33.27
C GLY A 50 9.02 30.67 34.66
N GLY A 51 10.29 31.03 34.88
CA GLY A 51 10.73 31.46 36.20
C GLY A 51 12.11 32.08 36.25
N ALA A 52 12.19 33.39 36.09
CA ALA A 52 13.31 34.17 36.64
C ALA A 52 12.85 35.60 36.92
N GLY A 53 12.84 35.92 38.21
CA GLY A 53 12.47 37.22 38.72
C GLY A 53 13.37 38.35 38.23
N ARG A 54 12.77 39.53 38.28
CA ARG A 54 13.37 40.86 38.20
C ARG A 54 14.66 40.95 39.02
N ALA A 55 15.79 41.11 38.35
CA ALA A 55 17.00 41.68 38.95
C ALA A 55 17.75 42.44 37.86
N GLY A 56 17.71 43.77 37.98
CA GLY A 56 18.55 44.65 37.17
C GLY A 56 20.00 44.54 37.62
N ALA A 57 20.90 44.42 36.65
CA ALA A 57 22.27 44.89 36.73
C ALA A 57 22.79 44.91 35.29
N ALA A 58 22.78 46.09 34.68
CA ALA A 58 23.53 46.32 33.45
C ALA A 58 25.02 46.21 33.79
N SER A 59 25.64 45.09 33.42
CA SER A 59 27.10 44.98 33.38
C SER A 59 27.57 45.46 32.01
N ASP A 60 28.11 46.67 31.97
CA ASP A 60 28.92 47.16 30.86
C ASP A 60 30.18 46.31 30.76
N SER A 61 30.18 45.36 29.82
CA SER A 61 31.40 44.70 29.35
C SER A 61 31.59 45.00 27.86
N GLY A 62 32.54 45.87 27.57
CA GLY A 62 32.97 46.27 26.23
C GLY A 62 33.64 45.14 25.46
N GLY A 63 32.83 44.19 24.98
CA GLY A 63 33.18 43.30 23.88
C GLY A 63 32.27 43.61 22.70
N SER A 64 32.80 43.60 21.47
CA SER A 64 32.04 43.73 20.22
C SER A 64 31.11 42.52 19.93
N GLY A 65 30.55 41.92 20.98
CA GLY A 65 29.62 40.81 20.91
C GLY A 65 28.21 41.33 20.69
N TRP A 66 27.47 40.64 19.83
CA TRP A 66 26.07 40.97 19.58
C TRP A 66 25.27 40.85 20.88
N SER A 67 24.42 41.84 21.18
CA SER A 67 23.49 41.76 22.29
C SER A 67 22.64 40.48 22.19
N PRO A 68 22.33 39.80 23.30
CA PRO A 68 21.43 38.63 23.28
C PRO A 68 20.09 38.96 22.62
N PHE A 69 19.61 40.20 22.72
CA PHE A 69 18.40 40.67 22.03
C PHE A 69 18.57 40.68 20.50
N SER A 70 19.77 40.99 20.01
CA SER A 70 20.08 40.97 18.58
C SER A 70 19.97 39.57 18.00
N VAL A 71 20.35 38.53 18.73
CA VAL A 71 20.26 37.12 18.28
C VAL A 71 18.80 36.69 18.12
N VAL A 72 17.92 37.09 19.05
CA VAL A 72 16.49 36.76 19.02
C VAL A 72 15.83 37.24 17.73
N MET A 73 16.23 38.41 17.22
CA MET A 73 15.67 38.98 15.98
C MET A 73 15.97 38.16 14.72
N PHE A 74 16.98 37.29 14.73
CA PHE A 74 17.31 36.42 13.59
C PHE A 74 16.71 35.01 13.70
N ILE A 75 16.08 34.65 14.82
CA ILE A 75 15.45 33.32 14.99
C ILE A 75 14.41 33.05 13.89
N PRO A 76 13.48 33.98 13.57
CA PRO A 76 12.50 33.74 12.50
C PRO A 76 13.15 33.54 11.12
N SER A 77 14.23 34.28 10.84
CA SER A 77 15.01 34.13 9.61
C SER A 77 15.69 32.76 9.55
N ALA A 78 16.34 32.31 10.64
CA ALA A 78 16.96 31.00 10.73
C ALA A 78 15.97 29.85 10.53
N VAL A 79 14.77 29.94 11.13
CA VAL A 79 13.67 28.97 10.90
C VAL A 79 13.32 28.88 9.42
N CYS A 80 13.13 30.03 8.75
CA CYS A 80 12.80 30.07 7.33
C CYS A 80 13.92 29.46 6.47
N GLY A 81 15.19 29.73 6.81
CA GLY A 81 16.34 29.11 6.14
C GLY A 81 16.37 27.59 6.30
N CYS A 82 16.10 27.07 7.50
CA CYS A 82 15.99 25.63 7.74
C CYS A 82 14.84 25.00 6.93
N LEU A 83 13.69 25.67 6.86
CA LEU A 83 12.55 25.20 6.04
C LEU A 83 12.87 25.24 4.54
N ALA A 84 13.55 26.29 4.05
CA ALA A 84 13.99 26.38 2.66
C ALA A 84 14.92 25.23 2.29
N TYR A 85 15.92 24.95 3.14
CA TYR A 85 16.84 23.83 2.94
C TYR A 85 16.11 22.48 2.95
N TRP A 86 15.21 22.27 3.91
CA TRP A 86 14.42 21.05 4.00
C TRP A 86 13.58 20.82 2.75
N GLN A 87 12.92 21.87 2.23
CA GLN A 87 12.14 21.76 1.00
C GLN A 87 13.02 21.44 -0.22
N TYR A 88 14.21 22.02 -0.31
CA TYR A 88 15.18 21.71 -1.36
C TYR A 88 15.68 20.26 -1.30
N GLU A 89 16.04 19.77 -0.11
CA GLU A 89 16.43 18.38 0.11
C GLU A 89 15.28 17.42 -0.23
N ARG A 90 14.05 17.78 0.16
CA ARG A 90 12.83 17.02 -0.17
C ARG A 90 12.60 16.93 -1.68
N MET A 91 12.85 18.02 -2.41
CA MET A 91 12.79 18.05 -3.87
C MET A 91 13.82 17.09 -4.48
N LYS A 92 15.08 17.17 -4.06
CA LYS A 92 16.15 16.28 -4.56
C LYS A 92 15.83 14.81 -4.34
N TRP A 93 15.45 14.45 -3.11
CA TRP A 93 15.06 13.09 -2.76
C TRP A 93 13.89 12.59 -3.62
N LYS A 94 12.88 13.43 -3.89
CA LYS A 94 11.78 13.05 -4.78
C LYS A 94 12.20 12.87 -6.22
N ASN A 95 13.10 13.71 -6.74
CA ASN A 95 13.62 13.53 -8.10
C ASN A 95 14.35 12.18 -8.25
N GLU A 96 15.17 11.81 -7.26
CA GLU A 96 15.87 10.52 -7.24
C GLU A 96 14.87 9.34 -7.20
N LEU A 97 13.82 9.44 -6.37
CA LEU A 97 12.75 8.44 -6.33
C LEU A 97 11.98 8.32 -7.65
N ILE A 98 11.68 9.45 -8.31
CA ILE A 98 10.99 9.47 -9.60
C ILE A 98 11.86 8.81 -10.65
N ALA A 99 13.15 9.19 -10.74
CA ALA A 99 14.08 8.60 -11.69
C ALA A 99 14.21 7.09 -11.51
N LEU A 100 14.31 6.62 -10.26
CA LEU A 100 14.34 5.19 -9.94
C LEU A 100 13.06 4.48 -10.40
N ARG A 101 11.89 5.02 -10.08
CA ARG A 101 10.60 4.40 -10.46
C ARG A 101 10.31 4.47 -11.96
N GLN A 102 10.76 5.53 -12.65
CA GLN A 102 10.71 5.62 -14.11
C GLN A 102 11.57 4.55 -14.76
N GLY A 103 12.81 4.36 -14.28
CA GLY A 103 13.68 3.30 -14.77
C GLY A 103 13.06 1.90 -14.60
N ILE A 104 12.41 1.63 -13.46
CA ILE A 104 11.72 0.35 -13.24
C ILE A 104 10.47 0.20 -14.12
N ALA A 105 9.72 1.29 -14.30
CA ALA A 105 8.55 1.32 -15.18
C ALA A 105 8.92 0.99 -16.65
N GLU A 106 10.07 1.49 -17.11
CA GLU A 106 10.57 1.30 -18.47
C GLU A 106 11.29 -0.06 -18.67
N ALA A 107 11.80 -0.66 -17.58
CA ALA A 107 12.46 -1.96 -17.64
C ALA A 107 11.54 -3.09 -18.17
N GLU A 108 12.14 -4.16 -18.68
CA GLU A 108 11.42 -5.37 -19.06
C GLU A 108 10.89 -6.10 -17.82
N ALA A 109 9.68 -6.66 -17.92
CA ALA A 109 9.10 -7.41 -16.81
C ALA A 109 9.79 -8.78 -16.70
N ARG A 110 10.34 -9.08 -15.52
CA ARG A 110 10.96 -10.38 -15.24
C ARG A 110 9.93 -11.36 -14.70
N ASP A 111 10.06 -12.66 -14.96
CA ASP A 111 9.22 -13.65 -14.28
C ASP A 111 9.53 -13.63 -12.79
N LEU A 112 8.50 -13.47 -11.95
CA LEU A 112 8.61 -13.40 -10.50
C LEU A 112 9.32 -14.62 -9.89
N PHE A 113 9.16 -15.79 -10.49
CA PHE A 113 9.70 -17.03 -9.94
C PHE A 113 11.09 -17.39 -10.47
N ASP A 114 11.58 -16.69 -11.49
CA ASP A 114 12.89 -16.93 -12.10
C ASP A 114 13.89 -15.83 -11.64
N LEU A 115 13.66 -15.22 -10.48
CA LEU A 115 14.52 -14.19 -9.90
C LEU A 115 15.66 -14.83 -9.08
N ASP A 116 16.91 -14.44 -9.36
CA ASP A 116 18.10 -14.88 -8.61
C ASP A 116 18.18 -14.26 -7.20
N GLU A 117 17.62 -13.06 -7.04
CA GLU A 117 17.59 -12.29 -5.79
C GLU A 117 16.14 -12.06 -5.34
N PRO A 118 15.88 -11.93 -4.03
CA PRO A 118 14.55 -11.57 -3.56
C PRO A 118 14.13 -10.21 -4.16
N PRO A 119 12.90 -10.11 -4.67
CA PRO A 119 12.43 -8.89 -5.33
C PRO A 119 12.42 -7.69 -4.38
N ARG A 120 12.81 -6.53 -4.90
CA ARG A 120 12.75 -5.25 -4.18
C ARG A 120 11.39 -4.60 -4.38
N GLU A 121 11.05 -3.66 -3.50
CA GLU A 121 9.82 -2.88 -3.66
C GLU A 121 9.82 -2.14 -5.01
N TYR A 122 8.70 -2.18 -5.72
CA TYR A 122 8.51 -1.66 -7.06
C TYR A 122 9.18 -2.41 -8.21
N ASP A 123 9.92 -3.51 -7.98
CA ASP A 123 10.47 -4.31 -9.08
C ASP A 123 9.37 -4.77 -10.03
N LYS A 124 9.59 -4.58 -11.34
CA LYS A 124 8.63 -4.92 -12.38
C LYS A 124 8.70 -6.41 -12.70
N VAL A 125 7.58 -7.09 -12.52
CA VAL A 125 7.46 -8.54 -12.65
C VAL A 125 6.25 -8.92 -13.50
N GLN A 126 6.32 -10.12 -14.09
CA GLN A 126 5.20 -10.75 -14.79
C GLN A 126 4.91 -12.11 -14.16
N VAL A 127 3.63 -12.48 -14.12
CA VAL A 127 3.18 -13.78 -13.64
C VAL A 127 2.06 -14.27 -14.55
N ARG A 128 2.07 -15.57 -14.89
CA ARG A 128 1.05 -16.22 -15.70
C ARG A 128 0.23 -17.20 -14.86
N GLY A 129 -1.09 -17.12 -14.96
CA GLY A 129 -1.96 -17.96 -14.13
C GLY A 129 -3.45 -17.71 -14.32
N ARG A 130 -4.23 -18.23 -13.38
CA ARG A 130 -5.67 -18.02 -13.31
C ARG A 130 -6.01 -17.25 -12.03
N LEU A 131 -6.68 -16.11 -12.18
CA LEU A 131 -7.24 -15.38 -11.04
C LEU A 131 -8.40 -16.18 -10.43
N LEU A 132 -8.38 -16.32 -9.11
CA LEU A 132 -9.43 -16.96 -8.33
C LEU A 132 -10.35 -15.87 -7.77
N ASP A 133 -11.21 -15.34 -8.64
CA ASP A 133 -12.11 -14.22 -8.33
C ASP A 133 -12.99 -14.49 -7.10
N GLU A 134 -13.29 -15.77 -6.82
CA GLU A 134 -14.11 -16.22 -5.70
C GLU A 134 -13.46 -15.93 -4.33
N TYR A 135 -12.14 -15.76 -4.29
CA TYR A 135 -11.35 -15.50 -3.09
C TYR A 135 -10.78 -14.08 -3.06
N SER A 136 -11.45 -13.14 -3.75
CA SER A 136 -11.02 -11.74 -3.78
C SER A 136 -11.29 -11.05 -2.45
N LEU A 137 -10.25 -10.43 -1.89
CA LEU A 137 -10.32 -9.62 -0.67
C LEU A 137 -10.49 -8.14 -1.02
N PHE A 138 -11.18 -7.40 -0.15
CA PHE A 138 -11.45 -5.98 -0.33
C PHE A 138 -10.76 -5.14 0.75
N VAL A 139 -9.92 -4.20 0.33
CA VAL A 139 -9.18 -3.31 1.23
C VAL A 139 -9.71 -1.89 1.15
N GLY A 140 -10.28 -1.37 2.24
CA GLY A 140 -10.89 -0.03 2.27
C GLY A 140 -11.35 0.46 3.65
N PRO A 141 -11.90 1.67 3.72
CA PRO A 141 -12.31 2.52 2.59
C PRO A 141 -11.15 3.23 1.89
N ARG A 142 -11.20 3.30 0.55
CA ARG A 142 -10.26 4.03 -0.32
C ARG A 142 -11.04 5.02 -1.18
N PRO A 143 -11.09 6.31 -0.82
CA PRO A 143 -11.75 7.31 -1.65
C PRO A 143 -10.96 7.54 -2.95
N ARG A 144 -11.66 7.63 -4.07
CA ARG A 144 -11.07 7.95 -5.37
C ARG A 144 -11.99 8.91 -6.14
N SER A 145 -11.39 9.85 -6.87
CA SER A 145 -12.13 10.68 -7.82
C SER A 145 -12.45 9.84 -9.07
N VAL A 146 -13.73 9.71 -9.37
CA VAL A 146 -14.24 9.03 -10.57
C VAL A 146 -14.75 10.09 -11.54
N PRO A 147 -14.34 10.07 -12.84
CA PRO A 147 -14.86 10.99 -13.83
C PRO A 147 -16.40 10.97 -13.87
N GLY A 148 -17.02 12.15 -13.86
CA GLY A 148 -18.48 12.31 -13.91
C GLY A 148 -19.23 12.07 -12.58
N SER A 149 -18.64 11.39 -11.60
CA SER A 149 -19.29 11.05 -10.32
C SER A 149 -18.62 11.69 -9.09
N GLY A 150 -17.51 12.40 -9.28
CA GLY A 150 -16.79 13.07 -8.19
C GLY A 150 -16.03 12.09 -7.29
N ILE A 151 -15.80 12.47 -6.03
CA ILE A 151 -15.08 11.62 -5.06
C ILE A 151 -16.03 10.54 -4.53
N GLN A 152 -15.71 9.29 -4.80
CA GLN A 152 -16.50 8.13 -4.42
C GLN A 152 -15.71 7.23 -3.45
N PRO A 153 -16.37 6.66 -2.42
CA PRO A 153 -15.78 5.62 -1.59
C PRO A 153 -15.68 4.31 -2.38
N GLY A 154 -14.58 3.59 -2.17
CA GLY A 154 -14.37 2.30 -2.81
C GLY A 154 -13.34 1.46 -2.09
N TYR A 155 -12.93 0.38 -2.76
CA TYR A 155 -12.04 -0.63 -2.22
C TYR A 155 -10.93 -0.94 -3.22
N ILE A 156 -9.80 -1.41 -2.72
CA ILE A 156 -8.79 -2.08 -3.53
C ILE A 156 -9.11 -3.58 -3.53
N VAL A 157 -9.16 -4.20 -4.70
CA VAL A 157 -9.41 -5.64 -4.83
C VAL A 157 -8.07 -6.36 -4.92
N VAL A 158 -7.86 -7.30 -4.00
CA VAL A 158 -6.71 -8.21 -4.00
C VAL A 158 -7.21 -9.62 -4.26
N THR A 159 -6.82 -10.21 -5.38
CA THR A 159 -7.27 -11.53 -5.81
C THR A 159 -6.09 -12.49 -5.84
N PRO A 160 -6.17 -13.68 -5.23
CA PRO A 160 -5.14 -14.70 -5.38
C PRO A 160 -5.15 -15.26 -6.80
N MET A 161 -3.96 -15.45 -7.36
CA MET A 161 -3.74 -16.02 -8.68
C MET A 161 -2.99 -17.33 -8.56
N LEU A 162 -3.57 -18.39 -9.13
CA LEU A 162 -2.93 -19.70 -9.24
C LEU A 162 -2.03 -19.71 -10.47
N CYS A 163 -0.73 -19.89 -10.28
CA CYS A 163 0.23 -19.82 -11.39
C CYS A 163 0.16 -21.06 -12.27
N SER A 164 0.20 -20.88 -13.60
CA SER A 164 0.06 -21.97 -14.59
C SER A 164 1.13 -23.05 -14.49
N ASP A 165 2.27 -22.70 -13.89
CA ASP A 165 3.50 -23.48 -13.92
C ASP A 165 3.74 -24.28 -12.62
N ARG A 166 2.70 -24.42 -11.77
CA ARG A 166 2.78 -25.01 -10.41
C ARG A 166 3.81 -24.34 -9.48
N LYS A 167 4.24 -23.12 -9.82
CA LYS A 167 5.21 -22.32 -9.05
C LYS A 167 4.62 -21.73 -7.76
N GLY A 168 3.29 -21.83 -7.57
CA GLY A 168 2.60 -21.43 -6.34
C GLY A 168 1.40 -20.52 -6.58
N VAL A 169 1.04 -19.77 -5.54
CA VAL A 169 -0.02 -18.75 -5.56
C VAL A 169 0.61 -17.38 -5.33
N VAL A 170 0.09 -16.36 -6.01
CA VAL A 170 0.53 -14.96 -5.86
C VAL A 170 -0.69 -14.09 -5.58
N LEU A 171 -0.56 -13.10 -4.70
CA LEU A 171 -1.62 -12.12 -4.48
C LEU A 171 -1.51 -11.02 -5.54
N VAL A 172 -2.63 -10.66 -6.17
CA VAL A 172 -2.68 -9.64 -7.21
C VAL A 172 -3.60 -8.52 -6.77
N ASN A 173 -3.04 -7.34 -6.49
CA ASN A 173 -3.81 -6.11 -6.37
C ASN A 173 -4.25 -5.65 -7.77
N ARG A 174 -5.53 -5.88 -8.07
CA ARG A 174 -6.16 -5.59 -9.38
C ARG A 174 -6.55 -4.12 -9.56
N GLY A 175 -6.51 -3.33 -8.49
CA GLY A 175 -6.84 -1.92 -8.51
C GLY A 175 -8.14 -1.59 -7.79
N TRP A 176 -8.74 -0.45 -8.14
CA TRP A 176 -9.82 0.17 -7.38
C TRP A 176 -11.20 -0.15 -7.94
N VAL A 177 -12.16 -0.37 -7.04
CA VAL A 177 -13.58 -0.58 -7.36
C VAL A 177 -14.47 0.32 -6.50
N PRO A 178 -15.60 0.83 -7.04
CA PRO A 178 -16.58 1.55 -6.25
C PRO A 178 -17.35 0.60 -5.33
N THR A 179 -17.98 1.16 -4.30
CA THR A 179 -18.78 0.38 -3.33
C THR A 179 -19.90 -0.42 -4.02
N SER A 180 -20.58 0.17 -5.00
CA SER A 180 -21.63 -0.49 -5.77
C SER A 180 -21.18 -1.73 -6.53
N TRP A 181 -19.91 -1.76 -6.99
CA TRP A 181 -19.36 -2.92 -7.69
C TRP A 181 -19.14 -4.11 -6.74
N LYS A 182 -18.72 -3.83 -5.50
CA LYS A 182 -18.60 -4.86 -4.45
C LYS A 182 -19.97 -5.46 -4.15
N GLU A 183 -20.97 -4.61 -3.94
CA GLU A 183 -22.36 -5.04 -3.67
C GLU A 183 -22.93 -5.89 -4.82
N GLU A 184 -22.69 -5.50 -6.07
CA GLU A 184 -23.09 -6.28 -7.25
C GLU A 184 -22.42 -7.66 -7.29
N LYS A 185 -21.13 -7.73 -6.98
CA LYS A 185 -20.38 -9.00 -6.93
C LYS A 185 -20.86 -9.92 -5.81
N GLU A 186 -21.13 -9.37 -4.63
CA GLU A 186 -21.69 -10.11 -3.51
C GLU A 186 -23.11 -10.61 -3.84
N ALA A 187 -23.93 -9.78 -4.47
CA ALA A 187 -25.26 -10.16 -4.93
C ALA A 187 -25.22 -11.27 -5.99
N ALA A 188 -24.30 -11.17 -6.96
CA ALA A 188 -24.10 -12.20 -7.99
C ALA A 188 -23.57 -13.51 -7.39
N ALA A 189 -22.66 -13.45 -6.42
CA ALA A 189 -22.17 -14.63 -5.70
C ALA A 189 -23.30 -15.30 -4.89
N ALA A 190 -24.13 -14.51 -4.20
CA ALA A 190 -25.29 -15.01 -3.48
C ALA A 190 -26.34 -15.65 -4.42
N ALA A 191 -26.55 -15.08 -5.61
CA ALA A 191 -27.43 -15.68 -6.62
C ALA A 191 -26.90 -17.03 -7.11
N LYS A 192 -25.62 -17.12 -7.48
CA LYS A 192 -24.97 -18.39 -7.87
C LYS A 192 -25.03 -19.45 -6.77
N ALA A 193 -24.84 -19.05 -5.51
CA ALA A 193 -24.94 -19.97 -4.37
C ALA A 193 -26.37 -20.53 -4.21
N ARG A 194 -27.41 -19.71 -4.42
CA ARG A 194 -28.81 -20.14 -4.40
C ARG A 194 -29.13 -21.10 -5.54
N GLU A 195 -28.64 -20.83 -6.74
CA GLU A 195 -28.80 -21.72 -7.90
C GLU A 195 -28.10 -23.08 -7.66
N ALA A 196 -26.85 -23.06 -7.16
CA ALA A 196 -26.11 -24.27 -6.82
C ALA A 196 -26.82 -25.10 -5.73
N ALA A 197 -27.37 -24.45 -4.69
CA ALA A 197 -28.14 -25.11 -3.65
C ALA A 197 -29.43 -25.74 -4.21
N ALA A 198 -30.13 -25.06 -5.12
CA ALA A 198 -31.30 -25.58 -5.79
C ALA A 198 -30.97 -26.79 -6.69
N GLN A 199 -29.84 -26.75 -7.39
CA GLN A 199 -29.38 -27.86 -8.23
C GLN A 199 -28.97 -29.07 -7.40
N ALA A 200 -28.25 -28.86 -6.29
CA ALA A 200 -27.92 -29.92 -5.34
C ALA A 200 -29.18 -30.54 -4.70
N ALA A 201 -30.23 -29.75 -4.45
CA ALA A 201 -31.52 -30.26 -3.98
C ALA A 201 -32.21 -31.14 -5.04
N LYS A 202 -32.24 -30.70 -6.32
CA LYS A 202 -32.77 -31.50 -7.43
C LYS A 202 -32.00 -32.79 -7.65
N GLU A 203 -30.67 -32.76 -7.54
CA GLU A 203 -29.82 -33.96 -7.63
C GLU A 203 -30.09 -34.93 -6.48
N LYS A 204 -30.27 -34.43 -5.25
CA LYS A 204 -30.67 -35.26 -4.11
C LYS A 204 -32.06 -35.87 -4.28
N GLU A 205 -33.02 -35.11 -4.80
CA GLU A 205 -34.37 -35.60 -5.08
C GLU A 205 -34.35 -36.66 -6.19
N ALA A 206 -33.60 -36.43 -7.27
CA ALA A 206 -33.40 -37.39 -8.35
C ALA A 206 -32.69 -38.67 -7.86
N ALA A 207 -31.68 -38.54 -7.00
CA ALA A 207 -31.00 -39.67 -6.37
C ALA A 207 -31.94 -40.45 -5.43
N ALA A 208 -32.79 -39.76 -4.66
CA ALA A 208 -33.78 -40.38 -3.81
C ALA A 208 -34.86 -41.12 -4.63
N ALA A 209 -35.32 -40.52 -5.73
CA ALA A 209 -36.27 -41.15 -6.66
C ALA A 209 -35.65 -42.37 -7.37
N ALA A 210 -34.39 -42.29 -7.79
CA ALA A 210 -33.66 -43.42 -8.37
C ALA A 210 -33.47 -44.55 -7.34
N ALA A 211 -33.13 -44.22 -6.08
CA ALA A 211 -33.02 -45.20 -5.01
C ALA A 211 -34.37 -45.87 -4.68
N ALA A 212 -35.47 -45.12 -4.69
CA ALA A 212 -36.81 -45.67 -4.51
C ALA A 212 -37.23 -46.59 -5.67
N THR A 213 -36.87 -46.23 -6.91
CA THR A 213 -37.12 -47.05 -8.09
C THR A 213 -36.30 -48.35 -8.04
N ALA A 214 -35.03 -48.28 -7.65
CA ALA A 214 -34.18 -49.46 -7.44
C ALA A 214 -34.68 -50.36 -6.30
N ALA A 215 -35.21 -49.79 -5.21
CA ALA A 215 -35.81 -50.55 -4.12
C ALA A 215 -37.11 -51.26 -4.52
N SER A 216 -37.85 -50.74 -5.50
CA SER A 216 -39.07 -51.37 -6.04
C SER A 216 -38.79 -52.50 -7.04
N ALA A 217 -37.55 -52.62 -7.54
CA ALA A 217 -37.13 -53.70 -8.42
C ALA A 217 -36.69 -54.93 -7.59
N GLN A 218 -37.64 -55.71 -7.08
CA GLN A 218 -37.33 -57.03 -6.51
C GLN A 218 -36.93 -58.01 -7.62
N PRO A 219 -35.86 -58.81 -7.46
CA PRO A 219 -35.60 -59.93 -8.35
C PRO A 219 -36.67 -60.99 -8.10
N ALA A 220 -37.27 -61.52 -9.17
CA ALA A 220 -38.12 -62.70 -9.08
C ALA A 220 -37.30 -63.84 -8.48
N ALA A 221 -37.50 -64.12 -7.19
CA ALA A 221 -36.81 -65.18 -6.47
C ALA A 221 -37.31 -66.53 -6.97
N ALA A 222 -36.52 -67.17 -7.84
CA ALA A 222 -36.59 -68.61 -8.04
C ALA A 222 -36.21 -69.29 -6.72
N THR A 223 -37.18 -69.96 -6.11
CA THR A 223 -36.98 -70.86 -4.96
C THR A 223 -36.05 -72.01 -5.36
N GLY A 224 -34.75 -71.85 -5.09
CA GLY A 224 -33.76 -72.91 -5.22
C GLY A 224 -33.12 -73.17 -3.86
N SER A 225 -33.49 -74.28 -3.20
CA SER A 225 -32.84 -74.71 -1.97
C SER A 225 -31.36 -74.97 -2.22
N ARG A 226 -30.47 -74.22 -1.58
CA ARG A 226 -29.04 -74.57 -1.54
C ARG A 226 -28.85 -75.70 -0.53
N SER A 227 -28.70 -76.92 -1.04
CA SER A 227 -28.45 -78.10 -0.21
C SER A 227 -26.97 -78.13 0.22
N TRP A 228 -26.75 -78.27 1.52
CA TRP A 228 -25.43 -78.35 2.19
C TRP A 228 -24.64 -79.62 1.82
N TRP A 229 -25.27 -80.64 1.24
CA TRP A 229 -24.64 -81.92 0.92
C TRP A 229 -23.64 -81.89 -0.26
N GLY A 230 -23.57 -80.81 -1.03
CA GLY A 230 -22.73 -80.70 -2.24
C GLY A 230 -21.22 -80.64 -2.00
N TRP A 231 -20.76 -80.45 -0.75
CA TRP A 231 -19.32 -80.48 -0.42
C TRP A 231 -18.78 -81.89 -0.15
N PHE A 232 -19.64 -82.90 0.03
CA PHE A 232 -19.21 -84.23 0.48
C PHE A 232 -19.15 -85.31 -0.60
N THR A 233 -19.56 -85.03 -1.85
CA THR A 233 -19.47 -86.02 -2.93
C THR A 233 -18.52 -85.55 -4.02
N GLY A 234 -17.27 -85.98 -3.88
CA GLY A 234 -16.56 -86.71 -4.93
C GLY A 234 -16.20 -85.93 -6.20
N GLY A 235 -14.89 -85.75 -6.38
CA GLY A 235 -14.30 -85.39 -7.66
C GLY A 235 -14.70 -86.33 -8.80
N GLY A 236 -14.76 -85.75 -9.99
CA GLY A 236 -14.94 -86.45 -11.26
C GLY A 236 -14.91 -85.41 -12.37
N GLY A 237 -13.90 -85.51 -13.25
CA GLY A 237 -13.64 -84.54 -14.30
C GLY A 237 -14.76 -84.41 -15.34
N GLY A 238 -14.83 -83.23 -15.96
CA GLY A 238 -15.70 -82.97 -17.09
C GLY A 238 -15.71 -81.48 -17.45
N ASN A 239 -14.98 -81.12 -18.52
CA ASN A 239 -15.00 -79.86 -19.28
C ASN A 239 -15.50 -78.60 -18.56
N ALA A 240 -14.55 -77.80 -18.07
CA ALA A 240 -14.79 -76.41 -17.73
C ALA A 240 -15.01 -75.59 -19.01
N GLN A 241 -16.28 -75.35 -19.35
CA GLN A 241 -16.66 -74.29 -20.28
C GLN A 241 -16.29 -72.95 -19.63
N PRO A 242 -15.56 -72.04 -20.31
CA PRO A 242 -15.28 -70.72 -19.75
C PRO A 242 -16.61 -69.98 -19.49
N PRO A 243 -16.71 -69.22 -18.39
CA PRO A 243 -17.95 -68.53 -18.03
C PRO A 243 -18.35 -67.53 -19.12
N PRO A 244 -19.65 -67.34 -19.41
CA PRO A 244 -20.08 -66.24 -20.25
C PRO A 244 -19.65 -64.93 -19.59
N GLN A 245 -18.97 -64.08 -20.36
CA GLN A 245 -18.60 -62.73 -19.95
C GLN A 245 -19.86 -62.02 -19.47
N GLN A 246 -19.92 -61.73 -18.17
CA GLN A 246 -20.88 -60.77 -17.65
C GLN A 246 -20.50 -59.42 -18.24
N GLN A 247 -21.27 -58.96 -19.22
CA GLN A 247 -21.25 -57.56 -19.62
C GLN A 247 -21.72 -56.76 -18.41
N GLU A 248 -20.80 -56.04 -17.77
CA GLU A 248 -21.15 -55.00 -16.82
C GLU A 248 -22.15 -54.05 -17.51
N PRO A 249 -23.28 -53.70 -16.87
CA PRO A 249 -24.16 -52.70 -17.43
C PRO A 249 -23.35 -51.40 -17.63
N PRO A 250 -23.54 -50.67 -18.73
CA PRO A 250 -22.79 -49.45 -18.96
C PRO A 250 -23.07 -48.51 -17.79
N GLN A 251 -22.04 -48.24 -16.99
CA GLN A 251 -22.11 -47.18 -15.99
C GLN A 251 -22.57 -45.92 -16.74
N PRO A 252 -23.59 -45.18 -16.24
CA PRO A 252 -23.91 -43.90 -16.81
C PRO A 252 -22.66 -43.04 -16.66
N GLN A 253 -21.93 -42.88 -17.77
CA GLN A 253 -20.89 -41.90 -17.90
C GLN A 253 -21.59 -40.57 -17.67
N ALA A 254 -21.56 -40.10 -16.43
CA ALA A 254 -21.78 -38.71 -16.14
C ALA A 254 -20.73 -37.99 -16.97
N THR A 255 -21.13 -37.51 -18.13
CA THR A 255 -20.41 -36.57 -18.96
C THR A 255 -20.28 -35.32 -18.12
N ARG A 256 -19.32 -35.34 -17.19
CA ARG A 256 -18.75 -34.16 -16.57
C ARG A 256 -18.06 -33.49 -17.75
N GLN A 257 -18.82 -32.68 -18.49
CA GLN A 257 -18.26 -31.73 -19.43
C GLN A 257 -17.22 -30.98 -18.61
N ALA A 258 -15.95 -31.30 -18.83
CA ALA A 258 -14.85 -30.60 -18.22
C ALA A 258 -15.00 -29.17 -18.74
N ALA A 259 -15.52 -28.29 -17.89
CA ALA A 259 -15.61 -26.88 -18.19
C ALA A 259 -14.25 -26.44 -18.74
N ALA A 260 -14.25 -25.89 -19.96
CA ALA A 260 -13.03 -25.48 -20.65
C ALA A 260 -12.15 -24.72 -19.66
N VAL A 261 -10.94 -25.23 -19.41
CA VAL A 261 -10.01 -24.56 -18.51
C VAL A 261 -9.70 -23.21 -19.16
N PRO A 262 -10.06 -22.08 -18.52
CA PRO A 262 -9.84 -20.77 -19.12
C PRO A 262 -8.34 -20.60 -19.39
N GLU A 263 -8.00 -19.97 -20.51
CA GLU A 263 -6.61 -19.71 -20.85
C GLU A 263 -5.92 -18.93 -19.72
N PRO A 264 -4.67 -19.26 -19.38
CA PRO A 264 -3.95 -18.58 -18.31
C PRO A 264 -3.66 -17.12 -18.70
N GLU A 265 -4.16 -16.21 -17.87
CA GLU A 265 -3.98 -14.76 -17.95
C GLU A 265 -2.54 -14.39 -17.57
N VAL A 266 -1.96 -13.44 -18.30
CA VAL A 266 -0.64 -12.88 -17.99
C VAL A 266 -0.86 -11.53 -17.30
N VAL A 267 -0.42 -11.43 -16.04
CA VAL A 267 -0.46 -10.20 -15.26
C VAL A 267 0.93 -9.60 -15.19
N VAL A 268 1.07 -8.38 -15.70
CA VAL A 268 2.27 -7.56 -15.53
C VAL A 268 2.03 -6.56 -14.42
N GLY A 269 2.98 -6.43 -13.51
CA GLY A 269 2.82 -5.57 -12.34
C GLY A 269 4.14 -5.19 -11.69
N VAL A 270 4.03 -4.54 -10.53
CA VAL A 270 5.18 -4.22 -9.68
C VAL A 270 5.02 -4.84 -8.30
N ILE A 271 6.12 -5.23 -7.70
CA ILE A 271 6.15 -5.80 -6.35
C ILE A 271 5.65 -4.76 -5.35
N GLN A 272 4.66 -5.16 -4.57
CA GLN A 272 4.03 -4.32 -3.56
C GLN A 272 4.29 -4.90 -2.17
N PHE A 273 4.93 -4.09 -1.31
CA PHE A 273 5.13 -4.43 0.08
C PHE A 273 3.97 -3.94 0.97
N ASP A 274 4.05 -4.31 2.24
CA ASP A 274 3.04 -3.98 3.25
C ASP A 274 2.94 -2.47 3.46
N GLU A 275 1.72 -1.98 3.57
CA GLU A 275 1.45 -0.58 3.82
C GLU A 275 1.64 -0.27 5.31
N GLN A 276 2.30 0.86 5.60
CA GLN A 276 2.41 1.35 6.97
C GLN A 276 1.14 2.13 7.35
N PRO A 277 0.38 1.68 8.36
CA PRO A 277 -0.85 2.37 8.74
C PRO A 277 -0.56 3.70 9.45
N SER A 278 -1.50 4.64 9.29
CA SER A 278 -1.54 5.88 10.07
C SER A 278 -2.10 5.61 11.48
N GLN A 279 -1.75 6.45 12.45
CA GLN A 279 -2.27 6.38 13.83
C GLN A 279 -3.80 6.46 13.94
N PHE A 280 -4.49 6.97 12.92
CA PHE A 280 -5.95 7.10 12.88
C PHE A 280 -6.63 5.99 12.09
N MET A 281 -5.86 5.11 11.44
CA MET A 281 -6.42 4.01 10.68
C MET A 281 -6.68 2.84 11.62
N PRO A 282 -7.90 2.25 11.62
CA PRO A 282 -8.17 1.07 12.44
C PRO A 282 -7.35 -0.14 12.00
N ASP A 283 -7.14 -1.08 12.93
CA ASP A 283 -6.45 -2.33 12.65
C ASP A 283 -7.28 -3.27 11.75
N ASN A 284 -6.58 -4.05 10.93
CA ASN A 284 -7.19 -5.11 10.12
C ASN A 284 -7.81 -6.20 11.02
N ARG A 285 -8.95 -6.77 10.61
CA ARG A 285 -9.62 -7.90 11.28
C ARG A 285 -9.76 -9.09 10.31
N PRO A 286 -8.74 -9.95 10.24
CA PRO A 286 -8.70 -11.09 9.31
C PRO A 286 -9.88 -12.04 9.48
N GLU A 287 -10.27 -12.32 10.72
CA GLU A 287 -11.41 -13.19 11.08
C GLU A 287 -12.78 -12.68 10.60
N ALA A 288 -12.91 -11.38 10.32
CA ALA A 288 -14.14 -10.78 9.82
C ALA A 288 -14.07 -10.40 8.33
N ASP A 289 -12.98 -10.73 7.63
CA ASP A 289 -12.69 -10.32 6.26
C ASP A 289 -12.69 -8.77 6.07
N GLU A 290 -12.31 -8.04 7.13
CA GLU A 290 -12.25 -6.58 7.13
C GLU A 290 -10.78 -6.10 7.07
N PHE A 291 -10.40 -5.52 5.93
CA PHE A 291 -9.06 -4.97 5.71
C PHE A 291 -9.12 -3.47 5.44
N HIS A 292 -8.40 -2.68 6.23
CA HIS A 292 -8.24 -1.24 6.05
C HIS A 292 -6.96 -0.88 5.27
N PHE A 293 -5.92 -1.69 5.43
CA PHE A 293 -4.64 -1.49 4.76
C PHE A 293 -4.00 -2.80 4.34
N ILE A 294 -3.06 -2.69 3.41
CA ILE A 294 -2.46 -3.85 2.78
C ILE A 294 -1.42 -4.47 3.72
N GLN A 295 -1.73 -5.67 4.23
CA GLN A 295 -0.80 -6.54 4.96
C GLN A 295 -0.86 -7.95 4.36
N ARG A 296 0.24 -8.36 3.72
CA ARG A 296 0.34 -9.63 3.00
C ARG A 296 0.13 -10.83 3.91
N GLU A 297 0.72 -10.82 5.11
CA GLU A 297 0.59 -11.94 6.04
C GLU A 297 -0.87 -12.17 6.47
N HIS A 298 -1.60 -11.10 6.78
CA HIS A 298 -2.99 -11.20 7.19
C HIS A 298 -3.88 -11.69 6.05
N MET A 299 -3.68 -11.17 4.84
CA MET A 299 -4.40 -11.62 3.64
C MET A 299 -4.10 -13.08 3.30
N ALA A 300 -2.82 -13.46 3.33
CA ALA A 300 -2.40 -14.83 3.08
C ALA A 300 -3.02 -15.79 4.11
N ARG A 301 -3.05 -15.41 5.39
CA ARG A 301 -3.65 -16.22 6.46
C ARG A 301 -5.14 -16.48 6.24
N VAL A 302 -5.93 -15.47 5.86
CA VAL A 302 -7.36 -15.64 5.54
C VAL A 302 -7.56 -16.61 4.37
N LEU A 303 -6.66 -16.56 3.39
CA LEU A 303 -6.69 -17.41 2.21
C LEU A 303 -6.07 -18.79 2.42
N GLY A 304 -5.53 -19.09 3.61
CA GLY A 304 -4.82 -20.34 3.89
C GLY A 304 -3.50 -20.49 3.11
N LEU A 305 -2.91 -19.38 2.68
CA LEU A 305 -1.66 -19.30 1.92
C LEU A 305 -0.44 -19.11 2.84
N PRO A 306 0.77 -19.46 2.39
CA PRO A 306 2.01 -19.18 3.10
C PRO A 306 2.19 -17.68 3.42
N PRO A 307 2.73 -17.30 4.59
CA PRO A 307 2.85 -15.89 5.01
C PRO A 307 3.81 -15.08 4.14
N ASP A 308 4.73 -15.74 3.42
CA ASP A 308 5.69 -15.17 2.48
C ASP A 308 5.13 -15.01 1.05
N THR A 309 3.83 -15.26 0.86
CA THR A 309 3.18 -15.11 -0.46
C THR A 309 3.40 -13.70 -1.01
N PRO A 310 4.00 -13.56 -2.21
CA PRO A 310 4.26 -12.27 -2.81
C PRO A 310 2.97 -11.58 -3.23
N LEU A 311 2.96 -10.24 -3.13
CA LEU A 311 1.88 -9.39 -3.62
C LEU A 311 2.41 -8.54 -4.76
N ILE A 312 1.71 -8.61 -5.90
CA ILE A 312 1.97 -7.78 -7.06
C ILE A 312 0.84 -6.79 -7.26
N MET A 313 1.18 -5.57 -7.64
CA MET A 313 0.25 -4.55 -8.07
C MET A 313 0.15 -4.60 -9.58
N ALA A 314 -1.01 -5.03 -10.08
CA ALA A 314 -1.27 -5.11 -11.52
C ALA A 314 -1.20 -3.71 -12.13
N LEU A 315 -0.43 -3.60 -13.22
CA LEU A 315 -0.28 -2.38 -13.98
C LEU A 315 -0.93 -2.54 -15.33
N SER A 316 -1.73 -1.55 -15.72
CA SER A 316 -2.19 -1.47 -17.10
C SER A 316 -1.21 -0.69 -17.95
N THR A 317 -0.88 -1.23 -19.12
CA THR A 317 -0.15 -0.56 -20.20
C THR A 317 -1.09 0.14 -21.18
N ASP A 318 -2.40 -0.08 -21.06
CA ASP A 318 -3.41 0.59 -21.87
C ASP A 318 -3.52 2.07 -21.45
N PRO A 319 -3.19 3.03 -22.33
CA PRO A 319 -3.28 4.45 -22.02
C PRO A 319 -4.73 4.92 -21.78
N THR A 320 -5.74 4.17 -22.23
CA THR A 320 -7.15 4.47 -21.95
C THR A 320 -7.56 4.08 -20.53
N ALA A 321 -6.81 3.18 -19.89
CA ALA A 321 -6.95 2.84 -18.48
C ALA A 321 -6.35 3.90 -17.54
N VAL A 322 -5.72 4.95 -18.08
CA VAL A 322 -5.35 6.18 -17.34
C VAL A 322 -6.64 6.89 -16.94
N GLN A 323 -7.29 6.38 -15.90
CA GLN A 323 -8.32 7.12 -15.19
C GLN A 323 -7.61 8.32 -14.56
N VAL A 324 -7.97 9.54 -14.95
CA VAL A 324 -7.41 10.78 -14.41
C VAL A 324 -7.77 10.85 -12.93
N VAL A 325 -6.99 10.20 -12.08
CA VAL A 325 -7.15 10.27 -10.63
C VAL A 325 -6.65 11.64 -10.21
N GLN A 326 -7.61 12.52 -9.96
CA GLN A 326 -7.41 13.83 -9.38
C GLN A 326 -6.74 13.72 -8.00
N LYS A 327 -5.43 13.91 -8.01
CA LYS A 327 -4.77 14.91 -7.18
C LYS A 327 -4.07 15.91 -8.11
N ARG A 328 -4.81 16.58 -9.01
CA ARG A 328 -4.30 17.82 -9.60
C ARG A 328 -4.35 18.86 -8.49
N SER A 329 -3.47 19.86 -8.51
CA SER A 329 -3.73 21.01 -7.66
C SER A 329 -5.11 21.56 -8.06
N PRO A 330 -5.97 21.98 -7.11
CA PRO A 330 -7.27 22.57 -7.45
C PRO A 330 -7.14 23.72 -8.48
N LEU A 331 -5.97 24.37 -8.51
CA LEU A 331 -5.62 25.43 -9.47
C LEU A 331 -5.37 24.91 -10.89
N GLU A 332 -4.68 23.77 -11.03
CA GLU A 332 -4.45 23.11 -12.32
C GLU A 332 -5.77 22.53 -12.87
N GLU A 333 -6.63 22.05 -11.98
CA GLU A 333 -7.97 21.57 -12.32
C GLU A 333 -8.83 22.69 -12.86
N ALA A 334 -8.89 23.84 -12.18
CA ALA A 334 -9.60 25.02 -12.65
C ALA A 334 -9.10 25.50 -14.02
N ARG A 335 -7.77 25.50 -14.27
CA ARG A 335 -7.21 25.83 -15.59
C ARG A 335 -7.54 24.78 -16.65
N SER A 336 -7.45 23.50 -16.30
CA SER A 336 -7.68 22.40 -17.24
C SER A 336 -9.16 22.28 -17.61
N ALA A 337 -10.06 22.47 -16.65
CA ALA A 337 -11.50 22.50 -16.83
C ALA A 337 -11.94 23.69 -17.69
N ALA A 338 -11.26 24.84 -17.57
CA ALA A 338 -11.46 25.96 -18.48
C ALA A 338 -10.98 25.68 -19.92
N SER A 339 -10.09 24.70 -20.12
CA SER A 339 -9.52 24.35 -21.43
C SER A 339 -10.08 23.09 -22.10
N SER A 340 -10.80 22.23 -21.38
CA SER A 340 -11.30 20.96 -21.92
C SER A 340 -12.73 21.10 -22.45
N SER A 341 -12.88 21.09 -23.78
CA SER A 341 -14.15 20.85 -24.45
C SER A 341 -14.59 19.40 -24.27
N SER A 342 -15.90 19.21 -24.17
CA SER A 342 -16.61 17.95 -23.88
C SER A 342 -16.17 16.77 -24.75
N GLY A 343 -15.32 15.89 -24.21
CA GLY A 343 -15.13 14.53 -24.70
C GLY A 343 -16.06 13.59 -23.93
N ALA A 344 -16.83 12.77 -24.64
CA ALA A 344 -17.68 11.74 -24.04
C ALA A 344 -16.85 10.82 -23.14
N ALA A 345 -17.11 10.82 -21.83
CA ALA A 345 -16.41 9.98 -20.88
C ALA A 345 -16.80 8.52 -21.12
N ALA A 346 -15.84 7.69 -21.54
CA ALA A 346 -16.02 6.25 -21.61
C ALA A 346 -16.37 5.70 -20.20
N THR A 347 -17.32 4.76 -20.14
CA THR A 347 -17.68 4.08 -18.89
C THR A 347 -16.44 3.41 -18.30
N PRO A 348 -16.06 3.69 -17.04
CA PRO A 348 -14.89 3.09 -16.43
C PRO A 348 -15.08 1.58 -16.25
N THR A 349 -14.18 0.78 -16.83
CA THR A 349 -14.11 -0.67 -16.58
C THR A 349 -13.50 -0.92 -15.21
N TYR A 350 -14.14 -1.80 -14.43
CA TYR A 350 -13.70 -2.18 -13.09
C TYR A 350 -13.25 -3.66 -13.05
N PRO A 351 -12.23 -4.03 -12.25
CA PRO A 351 -11.43 -3.15 -11.38
C PRO A 351 -10.55 -2.20 -12.18
N ALA A 352 -10.46 -0.95 -11.72
CA ALA A 352 -9.65 0.08 -12.38
C ALA A 352 -8.17 -0.12 -12.00
N PRO A 353 -7.33 -0.65 -12.91
CA PRO A 353 -5.94 -0.95 -12.60
C PRO A 353 -5.17 0.34 -12.30
N LYS A 354 -4.01 0.21 -11.64
CA LYS A 354 -3.11 1.36 -11.53
C LYS A 354 -2.34 1.54 -12.83
N HIS A 355 -2.19 2.79 -13.25
CA HIS A 355 -1.38 3.08 -14.41
C HIS A 355 0.09 3.22 -14.00
N VAL A 356 1.01 2.90 -14.91
CA VAL A 356 2.46 3.03 -14.69
C VAL A 356 2.83 4.46 -14.26
N ALA A 357 2.19 5.47 -14.85
CA ALA A 357 2.40 6.88 -14.50
C ALA A 357 1.98 7.25 -13.06
N ASP A 358 1.13 6.46 -12.41
CA ASP A 358 0.75 6.69 -11.02
C ASP A 358 1.87 6.33 -10.04
N LEU A 359 2.83 5.49 -10.45
CA LEU A 359 3.96 5.09 -9.61
C LEU A 359 4.90 6.27 -9.32
N VAL A 360 5.04 7.19 -10.28
CA VAL A 360 5.93 8.35 -10.19
C VAL A 360 5.21 9.58 -9.64
N ARG A 361 3.90 9.49 -9.41
CA ARG A 361 3.08 10.61 -8.97
C ARG A 361 3.02 10.69 -7.45
N PHE A 362 3.34 11.88 -6.92
CA PHE A 362 3.23 12.20 -5.50
C PHE A 362 2.15 13.24 -5.25
N THR A 363 1.69 13.38 -4.00
CA THR A 363 0.77 14.45 -3.56
C THR A 363 1.33 15.85 -3.79
N THR A 364 2.66 15.97 -3.74
CA THR A 364 3.40 17.22 -3.91
C THR A 364 4.56 16.90 -4.82
N MET A 365 4.65 17.58 -5.97
CA MET A 365 5.68 17.29 -6.96
C MET A 365 7.01 17.97 -6.58
N PRO A 366 8.16 17.49 -7.12
CA PRO A 366 9.46 18.14 -6.88
C PRO A 366 9.45 19.63 -7.23
N GLY A 367 8.76 20.02 -8.31
CA GLY A 367 8.58 21.43 -8.68
C GLY A 367 7.85 22.24 -7.61
N ASP A 368 6.84 21.68 -6.96
CA ASP A 368 6.14 22.35 -5.84
C ASP A 368 7.08 22.57 -4.65
N HIS A 369 7.89 21.56 -4.32
CA HIS A 369 8.91 21.68 -3.27
C HIS A 369 9.96 22.74 -3.60
N LEU A 370 10.35 22.89 -4.87
CA LEU A 370 11.22 23.98 -5.32
C LEU A 370 10.54 25.34 -5.12
N ASN A 371 9.28 25.49 -5.52
CA ASN A 371 8.52 26.73 -5.31
C ASN A 371 8.45 27.11 -3.82
N TYR A 372 8.14 26.14 -2.95
CA TYR A 372 8.16 26.38 -1.50
C TYR A 372 9.54 26.73 -0.99
N ALA A 373 10.61 26.07 -1.46
CA ALA A 373 11.98 26.39 -1.07
C ALA A 373 12.33 27.85 -1.40
N LEU A 374 11.93 28.34 -2.58
CA LEU A 374 12.15 29.72 -2.99
C LEU A 374 11.37 30.72 -2.13
N ILE A 375 10.10 30.42 -1.80
CA ILE A 375 9.28 31.27 -0.91
C ILE A 375 9.93 31.37 0.48
N TRP A 376 10.34 30.24 1.06
CA TRP A 376 11.01 30.23 2.37
C TRP A 376 12.37 30.92 2.33
N ALA A 377 13.13 30.78 1.25
CA ALA A 377 14.41 31.47 1.08
C ALA A 377 14.22 32.99 0.96
N ALA A 378 13.22 33.45 0.20
CA ALA A 378 12.90 34.87 0.09
C ALA A 378 12.50 35.44 1.46
N LEU A 379 11.61 34.76 2.19
CA LEU A 379 11.19 35.16 3.53
C LEU A 379 12.37 35.20 4.52
N CYS A 380 13.27 34.22 4.45
CA CYS A 380 14.51 34.17 5.24
C CYS A 380 15.35 35.43 5.03
N VAL A 381 15.56 35.84 3.77
CA VAL A 381 16.33 37.04 3.42
C VAL A 381 15.63 38.30 3.90
N THR A 382 14.32 38.43 3.65
CA THR A 382 13.54 39.60 4.10
C THR A 382 13.60 39.75 5.62
N LEU A 383 13.39 38.67 6.37
CA LEU A 383 13.46 38.69 7.83
C LEU A 383 14.87 38.95 8.35
N ALA A 384 15.91 38.47 7.68
CA ALA A 384 17.30 38.79 8.03
C ALA A 384 17.59 40.29 7.85
N VAL A 385 17.10 40.89 6.76
CA VAL A 385 17.23 42.32 6.50
C VAL A 385 16.46 43.11 7.57
N MET A 386 15.21 42.72 7.87
CA MET A 386 14.41 43.37 8.92
C MET A 386 15.09 43.27 10.29
N GLY A 387 15.54 42.07 10.68
CA GLY A 387 16.28 41.85 11.93
C GLY A 387 17.55 42.71 11.99
N ARG A 388 18.32 42.78 10.90
CA ARG A 388 19.49 43.68 10.81
C ARG A 388 19.08 45.14 10.96
N THR A 389 18.01 45.61 10.31
CA THR A 389 17.56 47.00 10.44
C THR A 389 17.09 47.31 11.86
N ALA A 390 16.39 46.40 12.52
CA ALA A 390 15.96 46.57 13.91
C ALA A 390 17.15 46.65 14.88
N VAL A 391 18.19 45.85 14.65
CA VAL A 391 19.42 45.84 15.48
C VAL A 391 20.29 47.07 15.23
N THR A 392 20.41 47.52 13.97
CA THR A 392 21.30 48.62 13.59
C THR A 392 20.65 50.00 13.69
N LYS A 393 19.34 50.09 13.57
CA LYS A 393 18.54 51.32 13.66
C LYS A 393 17.34 51.11 14.59
N PRO A 394 17.56 50.87 15.90
CA PRO A 394 16.46 50.76 16.84
C PRO A 394 15.67 52.07 16.83
N LEU A 395 14.36 51.99 16.61
CA LEU A 395 13.46 53.13 16.71
C LEU A 395 13.53 53.63 18.16
N ARG A 396 14.28 54.72 18.39
CA ARG A 396 14.23 55.45 19.65
C ARG A 396 12.86 56.12 19.69
N GLY A 397 11.96 55.61 20.53
CA GLY A 397 10.73 56.32 20.87
C GLY A 397 11.06 57.72 21.42
N PRO A 398 10.09 58.66 21.43
CA PRO A 398 10.30 59.97 22.04
C PRO A 398 10.86 59.74 23.45
N ARG A 399 12.01 60.38 23.75
CA ARG A 399 12.54 60.40 25.12
C ARG A 399 11.45 61.00 25.99
N ILE A 400 10.83 60.17 26.83
CA ILE A 400 10.08 60.69 27.97
C ILE A 400 11.16 61.35 28.83
N VAL A 401 11.20 62.68 28.82
CA VAL A 401 12.04 63.44 29.74
C VAL A 401 11.47 63.14 31.12
N GLU A 402 12.14 62.27 31.88
CA GLU A 402 11.80 62.07 33.28
C GLU A 402 12.17 63.36 34.02
N GLU A 403 11.18 64.23 34.24
CA GLU A 403 11.27 65.30 35.22
C GLU A 403 11.60 64.65 36.58
N PRO A 404 12.64 65.10 37.30
CA PRO A 404 13.06 64.48 38.55
C PRO A 404 11.90 64.49 39.57
N GLY A 405 11.34 63.30 39.84
CA GLY A 405 10.22 63.09 40.75
C GLY A 405 8.90 62.64 40.10
N SER A 406 8.81 62.58 38.76
CA SER A 406 7.60 62.09 38.08
C SER A 406 7.77 60.64 37.58
N SER A 407 6.85 59.75 37.93
CA SER A 407 6.87 58.39 37.38
C SER A 407 6.23 58.36 35.99
N ALA A 408 6.68 57.45 35.12
CA ALA A 408 6.06 57.20 33.81
C ALA A 408 4.54 56.93 33.91
N ARG A 409 4.07 56.46 35.07
CA ARG A 409 2.65 56.21 35.36
C ARG A 409 1.87 57.50 35.60
N ASP A 410 2.50 58.52 36.15
CA ASP A 410 1.88 59.82 36.44
C ASP A 410 1.77 60.66 35.16
N ALA A 411 2.79 60.61 34.30
CA ALA A 411 2.75 61.23 32.98
C ALA A 411 1.64 60.66 32.09
N TRP A 412 1.42 59.34 32.12
CA TRP A 412 0.34 58.68 31.37
C TRP A 412 -1.05 59.06 31.91
N LYS A 413 -1.23 59.11 33.24
CA LYS A 413 -2.49 59.57 33.85
C LYS A 413 -2.80 61.03 33.51
N ALA A 414 -1.79 61.89 33.48
CA ALA A 414 -1.96 63.29 33.09
C ALA A 414 -2.39 63.44 31.62
N SER A 415 -1.86 62.61 30.70
CA SER A 415 -2.29 62.65 29.29
C SER A 415 -3.71 62.14 29.03
N GLN A 416 -4.27 61.34 29.95
CA GLN A 416 -5.66 60.84 29.88
C GLN A 416 -6.66 61.85 30.45
N ALA A 417 -6.19 62.89 31.14
CA ALA A 417 -7.02 63.88 31.82
C ALA A 417 -7.31 65.14 30.97
N ASN A 418 -6.93 65.13 29.68
CA ASN A 418 -7.10 66.25 28.76
C ASN A 418 -8.05 65.90 27.62
#